data_AF-A0A953N0P0-F1
#
_entry.id   AF-A0A953N0P0-F1
#
_cell.length_a   1.000
_cell.length_b   1.000
_cell.length_c   1.000
_cell.angle_alpha   90.00
_cell.angle_beta   90.00
_cell.angle_gamma   90.00
#
_symmetry.space_group_name_H-M   'P 1'
#
loop_
_entity.id
_entity.type
_entity.pdbx_description
1 polymer ?
#
loop_
_entity_poly.entity_id
_entity_poly.type
_entity_poly.pdbx_seq_one_letter_code
_entity_poly.pdbx_strand_id
1 'polypeptide(L)'
;MGVDHTLYALVDGTVEFRRKRDDKSYVSVIPNGVDLNGGGKAAVKPAKAAAAPKPATKADDLSKVEGIGPKIAELFNEAGINSFAELAATSVDKLQELLTAAGPHFASHNPGTWPKQAELAAAGKWDELKAWQDELEGGK
;
A
#
# COMPACT_ATOMS: atom_id res chain seq x y z
N MET A 1 -29.03 -10.20 35.87
CA MET A 1 -29.23 -8.75 35.62
C MET A 1 -28.40 -8.41 34.40
N GLY A 2 -29.04 -8.03 33.28
CA GLY A 2 -28.30 -7.62 32.08
C GLY A 2 -27.64 -6.27 32.31
N VAL A 3 -26.42 -6.08 31.82
CA VAL A 3 -25.76 -4.77 31.85
C VAL A 3 -26.36 -3.95 30.71
N ASP A 4 -27.11 -2.90 31.02
CA ASP A 4 -27.59 -1.95 30.02
C ASP A 4 -26.39 -1.19 29.44
N HIS A 5 -26.16 -1.32 28.14
CA HIS A 5 -25.11 -0.60 27.45
C HIS A 5 -25.73 0.59 26.72
N THR A 6 -25.54 1.80 27.25
CA THR A 6 -25.92 3.05 26.58
C THR A 6 -24.78 3.49 25.66
N LEU A 7 -25.08 3.66 24.37
CA LEU A 7 -24.12 4.13 23.38
C LEU A 7 -24.54 5.51 22.88
N TYR A 8 -23.59 6.45 22.89
CA TYR A 8 -23.76 7.76 22.29
C TYR A 8 -22.96 7.81 20.98
N ALA A 9 -23.65 7.97 19.85
CA ALA A 9 -23.02 8.14 18.55
C ALA A 9 -23.07 9.62 18.16
N LEU A 10 -21.94 10.17 17.73
CA LEU A 10 -21.82 11.54 17.22
C LEU A 10 -22.20 11.63 15.72
N VAL A 11 -22.52 10.50 15.11
CA VAL A 11 -22.79 10.36 13.67
C VAL A 11 -24.08 9.57 13.48
N ASP A 12 -24.94 10.05 12.58
CA ASP A 12 -26.14 9.34 12.16
C ASP A 12 -25.77 8.06 11.40
N GLY A 13 -26.29 6.93 11.84
CA GLY A 13 -25.87 5.62 11.33
C GLY A 13 -26.70 4.46 11.86
N THR A 14 -26.60 3.32 11.18
CA THR A 14 -27.24 2.07 11.56
C THR A 14 -26.41 1.33 12.59
N VAL A 15 -26.99 1.02 13.75
CA VAL A 15 -26.34 0.27 14.83
C VAL A 15 -26.59 -1.23 14.68
N GLU A 16 -25.54 -2.01 14.42
CA GLU A 16 -25.58 -3.47 14.34
C GLU A 16 -24.98 -4.12 15.61
N PHE A 17 -25.74 -5.06 16.19
CA PHE A 17 -25.29 -5.85 17.34
C PHE A 17 -24.85 -7.24 16.88
N ARG A 18 -23.59 -7.61 17.12
CA ARG A 18 -23.03 -8.92 16.78
C ARG A 18 -22.53 -9.63 18.03
N ARG A 19 -23.13 -10.78 18.35
CA ARG A 19 -22.64 -11.67 19.42
C ARG A 19 -21.66 -12.69 18.86
N LYS A 20 -20.46 -12.81 19.44
CA LYS A 20 -19.46 -13.83 19.06
C LYS A 20 -19.35 -14.90 20.15
N ARG A 21 -18.77 -16.05 19.80
CA ARG A 21 -18.45 -17.16 20.71
C ARG A 21 -17.29 -16.76 21.64
N ASP A 22 -17.59 -16.03 22.71
CA ASP A 22 -16.75 -15.75 23.90
C ASP A 22 -17.50 -14.85 24.92
N ASP A 23 -18.84 -14.89 24.97
CA ASP A 23 -19.70 -13.95 25.74
C ASP A 23 -19.50 -12.45 25.46
N LYS A 24 -18.74 -12.10 24.41
CA LYS A 24 -18.50 -10.73 23.97
C LYS A 24 -19.56 -10.29 22.96
N SER A 25 -20.32 -9.29 23.34
CA SER A 25 -21.23 -8.54 22.47
C SER A 25 -20.48 -7.39 21.83
N TYR A 26 -20.43 -7.35 20.50
CA TYR A 26 -19.88 -6.22 19.73
C TYR A 26 -21.03 -5.38 19.21
N VAL A 27 -20.86 -4.06 19.27
CA VAL A 27 -21.78 -3.10 18.66
C VAL A 27 -21.02 -2.32 17.60
N SER A 28 -21.52 -2.33 16.37
CA SER A 28 -20.93 -1.66 15.21
C SER A 28 -21.88 -0.58 14.73
N VAL A 29 -21.40 0.65 14.53
CA VAL A 29 -22.21 1.74 13.97
C VAL A 29 -21.75 1.98 12.54
N ILE A 30 -22.64 1.70 11.57
CA ILE A 30 -22.40 1.93 10.14
C ILE A 30 -22.96 3.31 9.79
N PRO A 31 -22.13 4.32 9.49
CA PRO A 31 -22.62 5.63 9.08
C PRO A 31 -23.38 5.52 7.75
N ASN A 32 -24.52 6.22 7.66
CA ASN A 32 -25.40 6.21 6.50
C ASN A 32 -24.77 7.01 5.35
N GLY A 33 -23.81 6.39 4.65
CA GLY A 33 -23.05 7.01 3.55
C GLY A 33 -21.89 6.16 3.02
N VAL A 34 -21.69 4.94 3.55
CA VAL A 34 -20.70 3.98 3.07
C VAL A 34 -21.44 2.77 2.51
N ASP A 35 -21.46 2.64 1.18
CA ASP A 35 -21.90 1.44 0.49
C ASP A 35 -20.96 0.27 0.82
N LEU A 36 -21.51 -0.75 1.48
CA LEU A 36 -20.82 -2.00 1.80
C LEU A 36 -21.45 -3.12 0.98
N ASN A 37 -20.95 -3.37 -0.23
CA ASN A 37 -21.34 -4.56 -0.99
C ASN A 37 -20.13 -5.33 -1.52
N GLY A 38 -20.02 -6.61 -1.15
CA GLY A 38 -19.23 -7.58 -1.91
C GLY A 38 -18.52 -8.65 -1.10
N GLY A 39 -19.25 -9.69 -0.69
CA GLY A 39 -18.67 -10.96 -0.23
C GLY A 39 -18.60 -12.02 -1.35
N GLY A 40 -17.40 -12.56 -1.60
CA GLY A 40 -17.16 -13.97 -1.93
C GLY A 40 -16.86 -14.39 -3.40
N LYS A 41 -15.59 -14.70 -3.72
CA LYS A 41 -15.04 -16.05 -4.09
C LYS A 41 -13.69 -15.94 -4.83
N ALA A 42 -12.88 -16.99 -4.69
CA ALA A 42 -11.42 -17.08 -4.86
C ALA A 42 -10.89 -17.16 -6.31
N ALA A 43 -9.71 -16.54 -6.56
CA ALA A 43 -8.59 -17.06 -7.37
C ALA A 43 -7.36 -16.09 -7.38
N VAL A 44 -6.30 -16.48 -6.66
CA VAL A 44 -4.85 -16.22 -6.85
C VAL A 44 -4.36 -14.88 -7.47
N LYS A 45 -3.89 -13.93 -6.64
CA LYS A 45 -2.75 -12.99 -6.87
C LYS A 45 -2.20 -12.53 -5.50
N PRO A 46 -0.87 -12.57 -5.23
CA PRO A 46 -0.39 -12.56 -3.85
C PRO A 46 -0.37 -11.17 -3.21
N ALA A 47 -0.76 -11.16 -1.93
CA ALA A 47 -0.33 -10.28 -0.84
C ALA A 47 -0.54 -8.75 -0.98
N LYS A 48 -1.80 -8.30 -0.83
CA LYS A 48 -2.08 -6.99 -0.23
C LYS A 48 -1.83 -7.08 1.29
N ALA A 49 -0.55 -6.97 1.69
CA ALA A 49 -0.18 -6.84 3.09
C ALA A 49 -0.61 -5.45 3.58
N ALA A 50 -1.42 -5.45 4.64
CA ALA A 50 -1.84 -4.25 5.36
C ALA A 50 -0.61 -3.51 5.92
N ALA A 51 -0.42 -2.26 5.51
CA ALA A 51 0.38 -1.29 6.24
C ALA A 51 -0.56 -0.31 6.95
N ALA A 52 -0.48 -0.28 8.27
CA ALA A 52 -1.11 0.73 9.09
C ALA A 52 -0.61 2.13 8.67
N PRO A 53 -1.46 3.18 8.69
CA PRO A 53 -1.02 4.53 8.37
C PRO A 53 -0.07 5.00 9.49
N LYS A 54 1.24 4.93 9.25
CA LYS A 54 2.22 5.71 10.02
C LYS A 54 2.19 7.16 9.50
N PRO A 55 2.39 8.15 10.39
CA PRO A 55 2.15 9.55 10.07
C PRO A 55 3.07 10.01 8.94
N ALA A 56 2.44 10.52 7.88
CA ALA A 56 3.09 11.30 6.83
C ALA A 56 3.86 12.47 7.43
N THR A 57 5.10 12.70 6.99
CA THR A 57 5.75 14.03 7.01
C THR A 57 7.15 14.09 6.37
N LYS A 58 7.62 13.06 5.69
CA LYS A 58 8.77 13.15 4.78
C LYS A 58 8.51 12.26 3.56
N ALA A 59 8.66 12.83 2.37
CA ALA A 59 8.73 12.05 1.14
C ALA A 59 9.79 10.96 1.32
N ASP A 60 9.46 9.73 0.92
CA ASP A 60 10.41 8.63 0.98
C ASP A 60 11.51 8.83 -0.06
N ASP A 61 12.70 8.34 0.28
CA ASP A 61 13.81 8.34 -0.65
C ASP A 61 13.68 7.18 -1.64
N LEU A 62 12.96 7.42 -2.73
CA LEU A 62 12.74 6.43 -3.79
C LEU A 62 14.05 5.92 -4.40
N SER A 63 15.19 6.62 -4.25
CA SER A 63 16.48 6.16 -4.76
C SER A 63 17.05 4.95 -4.02
N LYS A 64 16.41 4.49 -2.94
CA LYS A 64 16.74 3.23 -2.26
C LYS A 64 16.29 2.00 -3.05
N VAL A 65 15.39 2.17 -4.01
CA VAL A 65 14.96 1.12 -4.93
C VAL A 65 15.99 1.02 -6.04
N GLU A 66 16.48 -0.20 -6.30
CA GLU A 66 17.51 -0.41 -7.32
C GLU A 66 16.97 -0.07 -8.72
N GLY A 67 17.78 0.63 -9.50
CA GLY A 67 17.36 1.15 -10.80
C GLY A 67 16.59 2.48 -10.74
N ILE A 68 16.11 2.92 -9.56
CA ILE A 68 15.59 4.28 -9.37
C ILE A 68 16.75 5.20 -9.01
N GLY A 69 17.23 5.96 -9.99
CA GLY A 69 18.19 7.05 -9.74
C GLY A 69 17.52 8.32 -9.22
N PRO A 70 18.30 9.33 -8.78
CA PRO A 70 17.76 10.61 -8.30
C PRO A 70 16.83 11.28 -9.31
N LYS A 71 17.13 11.18 -10.61
CA LYS A 71 16.28 11.71 -11.69
C LYS A 71 14.93 10.99 -11.83
N ILE A 72 14.91 9.68 -11.63
CA ILE A 72 13.67 8.88 -11.71
C ILE A 72 12.83 9.13 -10.46
N ALA A 73 13.48 9.25 -9.30
CA ALA A 73 12.81 9.66 -8.07
C ALA A 73 12.18 11.05 -8.22
N GLU A 74 12.89 12.04 -8.79
CA GLU A 74 12.33 13.35 -9.11
C GLU A 74 11.12 13.25 -10.05
N LEU A 75 11.22 12.52 -11.16
CA LEU A 75 10.12 12.30 -12.10
C LEU A 75 8.86 11.73 -11.41
N PHE A 76 9.06 10.77 -10.50
CA PHE A 76 7.97 10.17 -9.74
C PHE A 76 7.39 11.12 -8.71
N ASN A 77 8.22 11.90 -8.02
CA ASN A 77 7.77 12.95 -7.12
C ASN A 77 6.91 13.99 -7.88
N GLU A 78 7.31 14.38 -9.09
CA GLU A 78 6.53 15.27 -9.96
C GLU A 78 5.19 14.64 -10.39
N ALA A 79 5.15 13.32 -10.60
CA ALA A 79 3.94 12.57 -10.86
C ALA A 79 3.07 12.34 -9.59
N GLY A 80 3.50 12.86 -8.44
CA GLY A 80 2.81 12.71 -7.15
C GLY A 80 3.14 11.41 -6.41
N ILE A 81 4.03 10.57 -6.93
CA ILE A 81 4.52 9.34 -6.29
C ILE A 81 5.73 9.72 -5.44
N ASN A 82 5.49 10.02 -4.16
CA ASN A 82 6.52 10.53 -3.26
C ASN A 82 6.81 9.61 -2.06
N SER A 83 6.20 8.43 -2.04
CA SER A 83 6.34 7.44 -0.97
C SER A 83 6.52 6.02 -1.54
N PHE A 84 7.22 5.13 -0.81
CA PHE A 84 7.34 3.73 -1.23
C PHE A 84 5.98 3.04 -1.35
N ALA A 85 5.04 3.40 -0.48
CA ALA A 85 3.67 2.90 -0.55
C ALA A 85 2.95 3.30 -1.85
N GLU A 86 3.18 4.52 -2.34
CA GLU A 86 2.60 5.00 -3.60
C GLU A 86 3.25 4.33 -4.80
N LEU A 87 4.58 4.15 -4.77
CA LEU A 87 5.30 3.43 -5.82
C LEU A 87 4.87 1.96 -5.90
N ALA A 88 4.72 1.29 -4.75
CA ALA A 88 4.22 -0.08 -4.66
C ALA A 88 2.75 -0.22 -5.11
N ALA A 89 1.93 0.81 -4.86
CA ALA A 89 0.55 0.86 -5.32
C ALA A 89 0.44 1.20 -6.82
N THR A 90 1.49 1.75 -7.43
CA THR A 90 1.51 2.11 -8.84
C THR A 90 1.88 0.90 -9.70
N SER A 91 1.08 0.65 -10.73
CA SER A 91 1.33 -0.45 -11.67
C SER A 91 2.59 -0.21 -12.51
N VAL A 92 3.28 -1.29 -12.86
CA VAL A 92 4.45 -1.28 -13.75
C VAL A 92 4.16 -0.55 -15.07
N ASP A 93 2.98 -0.75 -15.66
CA ASP A 93 2.57 -0.05 -16.89
C ASP A 93 2.58 1.47 -16.74
N LYS A 94 2.06 2.00 -15.63
CA LYS A 94 2.07 3.45 -15.35
C LYS A 94 3.48 3.97 -15.14
N LEU A 95 4.32 3.22 -14.42
CA LEU A 95 5.72 3.59 -14.22
C LEU A 95 6.45 3.63 -15.56
N GLN A 96 6.24 2.62 -16.42
CA GLN A 96 6.82 2.57 -17.76
C GLN A 96 6.33 3.73 -18.64
N GLU A 97 5.04 4.09 -18.56
CA GLU A 97 4.48 5.24 -19.27
C GLU A 97 5.16 6.55 -18.86
N LEU A 98 5.35 6.76 -17.55
CA LEU A 98 6.05 7.94 -17.01
C LEU A 98 7.50 8.00 -17.47
N LEU A 99 8.22 6.86 -17.42
CA LEU A 99 9.60 6.78 -17.92
C LEU A 99 9.68 7.08 -19.42
N THR A 100 8.76 6.52 -20.20
CA THR A 100 8.73 6.73 -21.65
C THR A 100 8.40 8.18 -22.00
N ALA A 101 7.48 8.81 -21.25
CA ALA A 101 7.16 10.22 -21.38
C ALA A 101 8.34 11.14 -21.01
N ALA A 102 9.14 10.75 -20.00
CA ALA A 102 10.35 11.47 -19.60
C ALA A 102 11.52 11.32 -20.60
N GLY A 103 11.52 10.23 -21.39
CA GLY A 103 12.40 10.05 -22.53
C GLY A 103 13.09 8.68 -22.61
N PRO A 104 13.75 8.38 -23.74
CA PRO A 104 14.33 7.06 -24.03
C PRO A 104 15.45 6.65 -23.07
N HIS A 105 16.09 7.62 -22.43
CA HIS A 105 17.11 7.38 -21.41
C HIS A 105 16.54 6.65 -20.18
N PHE A 106 15.28 6.96 -19.81
CA PHE A 106 14.61 6.36 -18.67
C PHE A 106 13.90 5.05 -19.04
N ALA A 107 13.42 4.94 -20.27
CA ALA A 107 12.70 3.76 -20.78
C ALA A 107 13.55 2.47 -20.83
N SER A 108 14.88 2.58 -20.74
CA SER A 108 15.80 1.44 -20.68
C SER A 108 15.88 0.80 -19.29
N HIS A 109 15.36 1.47 -18.26
CA HIS A 109 15.20 0.88 -16.93
C HIS A 109 14.00 -0.07 -16.91
N ASN A 110 14.05 -1.10 -16.06
CA ASN A 110 12.96 -2.04 -15.91
C ASN A 110 12.15 -1.72 -14.64
N PRO A 111 10.95 -1.10 -14.76
CA PRO A 111 10.11 -0.82 -13.61
C PRO A 111 9.43 -2.06 -13.03
N GLY A 112 9.62 -3.25 -13.62
CA GLY A 112 8.99 -4.49 -13.17
C GLY A 112 9.34 -4.89 -11.74
N THR A 113 10.54 -4.54 -11.26
CA THR A 113 11.00 -4.84 -9.89
C THR A 113 10.66 -3.73 -8.89
N TRP A 114 10.41 -2.50 -9.37
CA TRP A 114 10.26 -1.32 -8.51
C TRP A 114 9.07 -1.39 -7.55
N PRO A 115 7.83 -1.76 -7.97
CA PRO A 115 6.72 -1.89 -7.04
C PRO A 115 6.99 -2.92 -5.95
N LYS A 116 7.69 -4.02 -6.30
CA LYS A 116 8.00 -5.07 -5.34
C LYS A 116 9.07 -4.64 -4.34
N GLN A 117 10.11 -3.95 -4.82
CA GLN A 117 11.13 -3.37 -3.95
C GLN A 117 10.53 -2.31 -3.02
N ALA A 118 9.66 -1.45 -3.55
CA ALA A 118 8.98 -0.45 -2.74
C ALA A 118 7.99 -1.05 -1.75
N GLU A 119 7.33 -2.17 -2.07
CA GLU A 119 6.52 -2.90 -1.09
C GLU A 119 7.36 -3.36 0.10
N LEU A 120 8.56 -3.92 -0.15
CA LEU A 120 9.50 -4.32 0.90
C LEU A 120 10.02 -3.12 1.71
N ALA A 121 10.37 -2.04 1.03
CA ALA A 121 10.82 -0.79 1.65
C ALA A 121 9.71 -0.15 2.52
N ALA A 122 8.48 -0.10 2.02
CA ALA A 122 7.30 0.38 2.75
C ALA A 122 6.98 -0.50 3.95
N ALA A 123 7.20 -1.82 3.83
CA ALA A 123 7.09 -2.76 4.94
C ALA A 123 8.25 -2.65 5.95
N GLY A 124 9.28 -1.85 5.68
CA GLY A 124 10.48 -1.71 6.50
C GLY A 124 11.41 -2.92 6.43
N LYS A 125 11.24 -3.79 5.45
CA LYS A 125 12.02 -5.03 5.26
C LYS A 125 13.31 -4.76 4.47
N TRP A 126 14.15 -3.89 5.02
CA TRP A 126 15.39 -3.45 4.37
C TRP A 126 16.40 -4.59 4.18
N ASP A 127 16.47 -5.53 5.13
CA ASP A 127 17.35 -6.71 5.02
C ASP A 127 16.93 -7.65 3.88
N GLU A 128 15.62 -7.92 3.75
CA GLU A 128 15.05 -8.75 2.68
C GLU A 128 15.22 -8.06 1.32
N LEU A 129 14.99 -6.75 1.26
CA LEU A 129 15.23 -5.93 0.07
C LEU A 129 16.70 -6.01 -0.36
N LYS A 130 17.65 -5.83 0.58
CA LYS A 130 19.08 -5.85 0.29
C LYS A 130 19.56 -7.22 -0.16
N ALA A 131 19.09 -8.30 0.47
CA ALA A 131 19.40 -9.67 0.06
C ALA A 131 18.86 -9.96 -1.34
N TRP A 132 17.64 -9.49 -1.65
CA TRP A 132 17.07 -9.66 -2.98
C TRP A 132 17.79 -8.81 -4.05
N GLN A 133 18.18 -7.58 -3.72
CA GLN A 133 19.01 -6.73 -4.60
C GLN A 133 20.38 -7.35 -4.87
N ASP A 134 21.06 -7.88 -3.85
CA ASP A 134 22.35 -8.56 -4.00
C ASP A 134 22.25 -9.78 -4.94
N GLU A 135 21.16 -10.54 -4.84
CA GLU A 135 20.86 -11.65 -5.75
C GLU A 135 20.62 -11.18 -7.21
N LEU A 136 20.01 -10.00 -7.40
CA LEU A 136 19.78 -9.41 -8.72
C LEU A 136 21.05 -8.83 -9.35
N GLU A 137 21.89 -8.13 -8.59
CA GLU A 137 23.18 -7.58 -9.06
C GLU A 137 24.25 -8.67 -9.27
N GLY A 138 24.27 -9.69 -8.41
CA GLY A 138 25.27 -10.76 -8.41
C GLY A 138 25.12 -11.79 -9.53
N GLY A 139 23.98 -11.79 -10.24
CA GLY A 139 23.66 -12.72 -11.32
C GLY A 139 24.05 -12.20 -12.70
N LYS A 140 25.35 -12.09 -13.00
CA LYS A 140 25.86 -11.77 -14.34
C LYS A 140 26.38 -13.00 -15.09
#